data_AF-A0A7L1N340-F1
#
_entry.id   AF-A0A7L1N340-F1
#
_cell.length_a   1.000
_cell.length_b   1.000
_cell.length_c   1.000
_cell.angle_alpha   90.00
_cell.angle_beta   90.00
_cell.angle_gamma   90.00
#
_symmetry.space_group_name_H-M   'P 1'
#
loop_
_entity.id
_entity.type
_entity.pdbx_description
1 polymer ?
#
loop_
_entity_poly.entity_id
_entity_poly.type
_entity_poly.pdbx_seq_one_letter_code
_entity_poly.pdbx_strand_id
1 'polypeptide(L)'
;RTRCLFCDRLFSSAEEVFSHCKTEHQFNVCDVIRKYGLDFYGYIKLINFIRLKKPTGASLGSLNSPLPWEREEYLKPELEDDLLLQFDIEDLCDPANALPSNVSNDTMMLLEQLKRAEHRAQLAEAALARAQEDLQKMKQFAKNFVMNADVGNSSSSSTIADLHEDEDGVYFSSYGHYGIHEEMLKDKVRTESYRNFIYQNPHIFKDKVVLDVGCGTGILSMFAAKAGAKKVIGVDQSEIIYQAMDIIRSNELENIITLVKGRIEEVHLPLEKVDVIISEWM
;
A
#
# COMPACT_ATOMS: atom_id res chain seq x y z
N ARG A 1 23.61 -19.51 7.10
CA ARG A 1 23.83 -20.34 8.32
C ARG A 1 23.65 -19.43 9.52
N THR A 2 22.90 -19.85 10.53
CA THR A 2 22.62 -19.02 11.72
C THR A 2 23.15 -19.68 12.99
N ARG A 3 23.47 -18.88 14.00
CA ARG A 3 24.04 -19.34 15.27
C ARG A 3 22.96 -19.67 16.28
N CYS A 4 23.17 -20.69 17.11
CA CYS A 4 22.31 -20.97 18.27
C CYS A 4 22.19 -19.75 19.20
N LEU A 5 21.02 -19.60 19.85
CA LEU A 5 20.79 -18.52 20.82
C LEU A 5 21.69 -18.58 22.06
N PHE A 6 22.15 -19.77 22.45
CA PHE A 6 22.84 -19.98 23.74
C PHE A 6 24.25 -20.59 23.60
N CYS A 7 24.69 -20.96 22.40
CA CYS A 7 26.02 -21.49 22.16
C CYS A 7 26.56 -21.10 20.76
N ASP A 8 27.82 -21.45 20.49
CA ASP A 8 28.51 -21.08 19.25
C ASP A 8 28.26 -22.02 18.08
N ARG A 9 27.32 -22.97 18.19
CA ARG A 9 26.97 -23.88 17.09
C ARG A 9 26.22 -23.15 15.98
N LEU A 10 26.51 -23.54 14.74
CA LEU A 10 25.93 -22.98 13.52
C LEU A 10 25.05 -24.01 12.83
N PHE A 11 23.93 -23.55 12.28
CA PHE A 11 22.89 -24.37 11.65
C PHE A 11 22.50 -23.83 10.28
N SER A 12 21.88 -24.69 9.47
CA SER A 12 21.45 -24.37 8.10
C SER A 12 20.22 -23.47 8.10
N SER A 13 19.30 -23.70 9.04
CA SER A 13 17.97 -23.08 9.12
C SER A 13 17.62 -22.65 10.55
N ALA A 14 16.54 -21.88 10.71
CA ALA A 14 16.07 -21.42 12.02
C ALA A 14 15.40 -22.55 12.81
N GLU A 15 14.69 -23.46 12.14
CA GLU A 15 14.04 -24.64 12.74
C GLU A 15 15.05 -25.58 13.40
N GLU A 16 16.20 -25.78 12.75
CA GLU A 16 17.32 -26.53 13.33
C GLU A 16 17.84 -25.85 14.62
N VAL A 17 17.92 -24.51 14.63
CA VAL A 17 18.29 -23.75 15.83
C VAL A 17 17.26 -23.93 16.94
N PHE A 18 15.96 -23.84 16.63
CA PHE A 18 14.90 -23.99 17.64
C PHE A 18 14.86 -25.40 18.21
N SER A 19 15.02 -26.42 17.36
CA SER A 19 15.12 -27.82 17.78
C SER A 19 16.31 -28.02 18.72
N HIS A 20 17.48 -27.49 18.36
CA HIS A 20 18.68 -27.54 19.21
C HIS A 20 18.52 -26.78 20.53
N CYS A 21 17.91 -25.60 20.52
CA CYS A 21 17.59 -24.84 21.73
C CYS A 21 16.66 -25.62 22.67
N LYS A 22 15.69 -26.36 22.11
CA LYS A 22 14.76 -27.19 22.88
C LYS A 22 15.47 -28.38 23.53
N THR A 23 16.32 -29.10 22.79
CA THR A 23 16.96 -30.32 23.29
C THR A 23 18.15 -30.05 24.21
N GLU A 24 19.02 -29.10 23.87
CA GLU A 24 20.30 -28.88 24.57
C GLU A 24 20.24 -27.72 25.56
N HIS A 25 19.35 -26.75 25.35
CA HIS A 25 19.27 -25.54 26.18
C HIS A 25 17.97 -25.42 26.98
N GLN A 26 17.11 -26.45 26.91
CA GLN A 26 15.80 -26.49 27.58
C GLN A 26 14.96 -25.23 27.31
N PHE A 27 15.17 -24.62 26.14
CA PHE A 27 14.50 -23.40 25.73
C PHE A 27 13.60 -23.69 24.54
N ASN A 28 12.29 -23.66 24.76
CA ASN A 28 11.30 -23.77 23.71
C ASN A 28 10.73 -22.38 23.39
N VAL A 29 11.09 -21.86 22.22
CA VAL A 29 10.67 -20.52 21.78
C VAL A 29 9.14 -20.39 21.70
N CYS A 30 8.44 -21.44 21.26
CA CYS A 30 6.99 -21.45 21.13
C CYS A 30 6.30 -21.38 22.50
N ASP A 31 6.88 -22.01 23.52
CA ASP A 31 6.32 -21.96 24.87
C ASP A 31 6.48 -20.57 25.47
N VAL A 32 7.59 -19.88 25.18
CA VAL A 32 7.83 -18.49 25.61
C VAL A 32 6.91 -17.52 24.89
N ILE A 33 6.74 -17.65 23.57
CA ILE A 33 5.81 -16.84 22.78
C ILE A 33 4.38 -16.98 23.33
N ARG A 34 3.92 -18.22 23.53
CA ARG A 34 2.56 -18.49 24.05
C ARG A 34 2.38 -18.01 25.48
N LYS A 35 3.39 -18.20 26.34
CA LYS A 35 3.34 -17.82 27.75
C LYS A 35 3.22 -16.30 27.95
N TYR A 36 3.95 -15.53 27.15
CA TYR A 36 3.99 -14.08 27.27
C TYR A 36 3.16 -13.34 26.22
N GLY A 37 2.46 -14.06 25.34
CA GLY A 37 1.60 -13.47 24.31
C GLY A 37 2.37 -12.59 23.33
N LEU A 38 3.55 -13.02 22.91
CA LEU A 38 4.43 -12.20 22.06
C LEU A 38 3.90 -12.14 20.64
N ASP A 39 3.77 -10.92 20.11
CA ASP A 39 3.54 -10.64 18.70
C ASP A 39 4.86 -10.65 17.91
N PHE A 40 4.80 -10.33 16.62
CA PHE A 40 5.97 -10.29 15.74
C PHE A 40 7.12 -9.45 16.30
N TYR A 41 6.79 -8.26 16.80
CA TYR A 41 7.76 -7.35 17.38
C TYR A 41 8.28 -7.84 18.73
N GLY A 42 7.42 -8.42 19.58
CA GLY A 42 7.80 -9.02 20.86
C GLY A 42 8.79 -10.17 20.70
N TYR A 43 8.61 -11.00 19.68
CA TYR A 43 9.56 -12.06 19.33
C TYR A 43 10.92 -11.49 18.89
N ILE A 44 10.94 -10.50 17.99
CA ILE A 44 12.19 -9.86 17.54
C ILE A 44 12.95 -9.32 18.76
N LYS A 45 12.25 -8.62 19.64
CA LYS A 45 12.84 -8.07 20.87
C LYS A 45 13.40 -9.17 21.78
N LEU A 46 12.69 -10.28 21.94
CA LEU A 46 13.17 -11.44 22.71
C LEU A 46 14.46 -12.02 22.11
N ILE A 47 14.50 -12.26 20.79
CA ILE A 47 15.70 -12.79 20.12
C ILE A 47 16.87 -11.85 20.30
N ASN A 48 16.71 -10.56 20.01
CA ASN A 48 17.78 -9.56 20.18
C ASN A 48 18.23 -9.44 21.64
N PHE A 49 17.30 -9.51 22.59
CA PHE A 49 17.64 -9.55 24.02
C PHE A 49 18.51 -10.75 24.37
N ILE A 50 18.17 -11.95 23.87
CA ILE A 50 18.95 -13.16 24.13
C ILE A 50 20.34 -13.03 23.50
N ARG A 51 20.43 -12.52 22.27
CA ARG A 51 21.72 -12.28 21.59
C ARG A 51 22.62 -11.31 22.36
N LEU A 52 22.06 -10.21 22.84
CA LEU A 52 22.80 -9.14 23.50
C LEU A 52 23.19 -9.50 24.94
N LYS A 53 22.25 -10.02 25.74
CA LYS A 53 22.44 -10.27 27.17
C LYS A 53 22.94 -11.67 27.49
N LYS A 54 22.87 -12.60 26.53
CA LYS A 54 23.27 -14.02 26.65
C LYS A 54 22.77 -14.67 27.97
N PRO A 55 21.47 -14.55 28.31
CA PRO A 55 20.91 -15.22 29.47
C PRO A 55 20.93 -16.75 29.28
N THR A 56 20.87 -17.51 30.38
CA THR A 56 20.69 -18.96 30.30
C THR A 56 19.23 -19.30 29.99
N GLY A 57 18.97 -20.34 29.19
CA GLY A 57 17.60 -20.74 28.78
C GLY A 57 16.63 -20.92 29.95
N ALA A 58 17.10 -21.48 31.07
CA ALA A 58 16.32 -21.67 32.30
C ALA A 58 15.84 -20.35 32.95
N SER A 59 16.58 -19.26 32.79
CA SER A 59 16.23 -17.96 33.38
C SER A 59 15.06 -17.24 32.68
N LEU A 60 14.80 -17.57 31.41
CA LEU A 60 13.75 -16.95 30.59
C LEU A 60 12.34 -17.52 30.88
N GLY A 61 12.28 -18.75 31.38
CA GLY A 61 11.03 -19.45 31.67
C GLY A 61 10.28 -18.93 32.90
N SER A 62 10.91 -18.12 33.76
CA SER A 62 10.35 -17.72 35.07
C SER A 62 10.35 -16.21 35.31
N LEU A 63 10.18 -15.42 34.24
CA LEU A 63 10.21 -13.95 34.34
C LEU A 63 8.82 -13.40 34.65
N ASN A 64 8.77 -12.42 35.55
CA ASN A 64 7.57 -11.66 35.87
C ASN A 64 7.59 -10.31 35.13
N SER A 65 6.41 -9.73 34.90
CA SER A 65 6.29 -8.38 34.33
C SER A 65 6.92 -7.33 35.26
N PRO A 66 7.62 -6.30 34.74
CA PRO A 66 7.84 -6.00 33.32
C PRO A 66 8.91 -6.91 32.68
N LEU A 67 8.69 -7.31 31.43
CA LEU A 67 9.60 -8.24 30.76
C LEU A 67 10.91 -7.53 30.37
N PRO A 68 12.08 -8.18 30.52
CA PRO A 68 13.38 -7.55 30.27
C PRO A 68 13.58 -7.00 28.84
N TRP A 69 12.87 -7.57 27.87
CA TRP A 69 12.97 -7.24 26.44
C TRP A 69 11.92 -6.23 25.95
N GLU A 70 11.14 -5.58 26.82
CA GLU A 70 10.10 -4.63 26.38
C GLU A 70 10.67 -3.34 25.76
N ARG A 71 11.91 -2.98 26.11
CA ARG A 71 12.57 -1.74 25.66
C ARG A 71 12.74 -1.69 24.14
N GLU A 72 12.62 -0.49 23.59
CA GLU A 72 12.75 -0.26 22.14
C GLU A 72 14.18 -0.52 21.62
N GLU A 73 15.18 -0.50 22.49
CA GLU A 73 16.58 -0.84 22.14
C GLU A 73 16.72 -2.22 21.48
N TYR A 74 15.79 -3.15 21.78
CA TYR A 74 15.78 -4.52 21.23
C TYR A 74 15.09 -4.64 19.86
N LEU A 75 14.58 -3.55 19.28
CA LEU A 75 14.10 -3.52 17.88
C LEU A 75 15.25 -3.41 16.87
N LYS A 76 16.44 -3.01 17.32
CA LYS A 76 17.63 -3.00 16.47
C LYS A 76 18.22 -4.42 16.42
N PRO A 77 18.45 -4.99 15.22
CA PRO A 77 19.07 -6.31 15.10
C PRO A 77 20.48 -6.29 15.70
N GLU A 78 20.75 -7.25 16.60
CA GLU A 78 22.10 -7.45 17.15
C GLU A 78 23.02 -8.16 16.13
N LEU A 79 22.42 -8.92 15.21
CA LEU A 79 23.09 -9.53 14.06
C LEU A 79 22.37 -9.10 12.78
N GLU A 80 23.09 -8.49 11.86
CA GLU A 80 22.55 -7.89 10.62
C GLU A 80 21.82 -8.93 9.72
N ASP A 81 22.31 -10.17 9.67
CA ASP A 81 21.73 -11.26 8.87
C ASP A 81 21.18 -12.42 9.73
N ASP A 82 20.52 -12.12 10.85
CA ASP A 82 19.97 -13.17 11.72
C ASP A 82 18.72 -13.83 11.09
N LEU A 83 18.90 -15.05 10.60
CA LEU A 83 17.80 -15.87 10.05
C LEU A 83 16.66 -16.10 11.05
N LEU A 84 16.90 -15.97 12.36
CA LEU A 84 15.82 -16.08 13.35
C LEU A 84 14.88 -14.87 13.28
N LEU A 85 15.37 -13.67 12.92
CA LEU A 85 14.53 -12.47 12.80
C LEU A 85 13.72 -12.45 11.51
N GLN A 86 14.12 -13.24 10.51
CA GLN A 86 13.44 -13.40 9.23
C GLN A 86 12.40 -14.53 9.26
N PHE A 87 12.33 -15.28 10.36
CA PHE A 87 11.43 -16.42 10.50
C PHE A 87 10.00 -15.95 10.79
N ASP A 88 9.02 -16.52 10.09
CA ASP A 88 7.61 -16.24 10.37
C ASP A 88 7.16 -16.98 11.64
N ILE A 89 6.72 -16.22 12.63
CA ILE A 89 6.33 -16.75 13.95
C ILE A 89 5.00 -17.49 13.86
N GLU A 90 4.17 -17.18 12.87
CA GLU A 90 2.89 -17.87 12.65
C GLU A 90 3.13 -19.35 12.31
N ASP A 91 4.24 -19.67 11.61
CA ASP A 91 4.64 -21.04 11.28
C ASP A 91 5.20 -21.83 12.49
N LEU A 92 5.67 -21.15 13.54
CA LEU A 92 6.28 -21.79 14.73
C LEU A 92 5.25 -22.43 15.67
N CYS A 93 4.03 -21.89 15.72
CA CYS A 93 3.05 -22.18 16.76
C CYS A 93 1.84 -23.01 16.28
N ASP A 94 1.85 -23.49 15.04
CA ASP A 94 0.75 -24.23 14.46
C ASP A 94 0.54 -25.58 15.20
N PRO A 95 -0.64 -25.87 15.78
CA PRO A 95 -0.90 -27.10 16.54
C PRO A 95 -0.69 -28.39 15.75
N ALA A 96 -0.57 -28.31 14.42
CA ALA A 96 -0.33 -29.44 13.52
C ALA A 96 1.08 -30.05 13.64
N ASN A 97 2.04 -29.37 14.28
CA ASN A 97 3.40 -29.89 14.47
C ASN A 97 3.64 -30.65 15.79
N ALA A 98 2.62 -30.78 16.65
CA ALA A 98 2.67 -31.69 17.79
C ALA A 98 2.13 -33.06 17.35
N LEU A 99 3.00 -34.04 17.08
CA LEU A 99 2.56 -35.41 16.79
C LEU A 99 1.56 -35.93 17.84
N PRO A 100 0.44 -36.51 17.40
CA PRO A 100 -0.13 -37.65 18.09
C PRO A 100 -0.28 -38.82 17.11
N SER A 101 0.28 -39.95 17.52
CA SER A 101 0.05 -41.26 16.93
C SER A 101 -1.45 -41.54 16.81
N ASN A 102 -2.02 -41.53 15.59
CA ASN A 102 -3.14 -42.39 15.16
C ASN A 102 -3.52 -42.15 13.68
N VAL A 103 -3.21 -43.16 12.86
CA VAL A 103 -3.08 -43.15 11.38
C VAL A 103 -4.41 -43.02 10.60
N SER A 104 -5.54 -42.66 11.23
CA SER A 104 -6.85 -42.56 10.55
C SER A 104 -7.43 -41.15 10.46
N ASN A 105 -6.99 -40.19 11.29
CA ASN A 105 -7.41 -38.78 11.20
C ASN A 105 -6.48 -37.93 10.32
N ASP A 106 -5.28 -38.42 10.03
CA ASP A 106 -4.27 -37.71 9.25
C ASP A 106 -4.74 -37.40 7.83
N THR A 107 -5.38 -38.33 7.13
CA THR A 107 -5.77 -38.13 5.73
C THR A 107 -6.78 -36.99 5.56
N MET A 108 -7.72 -36.83 6.49
CA MET A 108 -8.74 -35.78 6.43
C MET A 108 -8.16 -34.39 6.77
N MET A 109 -7.24 -34.34 7.75
CA MET A 109 -6.51 -33.12 8.10
C MET A 109 -5.55 -32.69 6.99
N LEU A 110 -4.84 -33.64 6.36
CA LEU A 110 -3.97 -33.38 5.21
C LEU A 110 -4.76 -32.82 4.03
N LEU A 111 -5.95 -33.37 3.77
CA LEU A 111 -6.83 -32.90 2.68
C LEU A 111 -7.31 -31.47 2.92
N GLU A 112 -7.61 -31.13 4.16
CA GLU A 112 -8.03 -29.79 4.54
C GLU A 112 -6.87 -28.78 4.47
N GLN A 113 -5.67 -29.17 4.89
CA GLN A 113 -4.46 -28.37 4.70
C GLN A 113 -4.13 -28.16 3.22
N LEU A 114 -4.28 -29.21 2.40
CA LEU A 114 -4.03 -29.13 0.96
C LEU A 114 -5.00 -28.14 0.29
N LYS A 115 -6.29 -28.19 0.64
CA LYS A 115 -7.30 -27.24 0.13
C LYS A 115 -7.00 -25.80 0.53
N ARG A 116 -6.55 -25.56 1.75
CA ARG A 116 -6.17 -24.21 2.21
C ARG A 116 -4.92 -23.71 1.51
N ALA A 117 -3.93 -24.57 1.31
CA ALA A 117 -2.73 -24.24 0.55
C ALA A 117 -3.07 -23.94 -0.91
N GLU A 118 -3.95 -24.73 -1.53
CA GLU A 118 -4.44 -24.52 -2.89
C GLU A 118 -5.20 -23.21 -3.03
N HIS A 119 -6.11 -22.89 -2.11
CA HIS A 119 -6.81 -21.61 -2.11
C HIS A 119 -5.85 -20.41 -1.94
N ARG A 120 -4.86 -20.51 -1.06
CA ARG A 120 -3.81 -19.48 -0.93
C ARG A 120 -2.99 -19.33 -2.21
N ALA A 121 -2.64 -20.45 -2.86
CA ALA A 121 -1.93 -20.44 -4.13
C ALA A 121 -2.75 -19.74 -5.22
N GLN A 122 -4.05 -20.05 -5.34
CA GLN A 122 -4.95 -19.40 -6.30
C GLN A 122 -5.06 -17.88 -6.07
N LEU A 123 -5.17 -17.44 -4.81
CA LEU A 123 -5.18 -16.01 -4.49
C LEU A 123 -3.85 -15.33 -4.84
N ALA A 124 -2.73 -15.99 -4.55
CA ALA A 124 -1.40 -15.49 -4.88
C ALA A 124 -1.18 -15.41 -6.40
N GLU A 125 -1.63 -16.42 -7.15
CA GLU A 125 -1.60 -16.43 -8.62
C GLU A 125 -2.45 -15.30 -9.20
N ALA A 126 -3.65 -15.06 -8.67
CA ALA A 126 -4.49 -13.94 -9.09
C ALA A 126 -3.86 -12.57 -8.77
N ALA A 127 -3.20 -12.44 -7.62
CA ALA A 127 -2.46 -11.24 -7.26
C ALA A 127 -1.25 -11.02 -8.17
N LEU A 128 -0.50 -12.09 -8.48
CA LEU A 128 0.63 -12.05 -9.39
C LEU A 128 0.19 -11.68 -10.80
N ALA A 129 -0.91 -12.24 -11.31
CA ALA A 129 -1.46 -11.91 -12.62
C ALA A 129 -1.81 -10.42 -12.73
N ARG A 130 -2.44 -9.84 -11.69
CA ARG A 130 -2.70 -8.40 -11.61
C ARG A 130 -1.40 -7.58 -11.60
N ALA A 131 -0.43 -7.96 -10.76
CA ALA A 131 0.86 -7.28 -10.70
C ALA A 131 1.63 -7.36 -12.03
N GLN A 132 1.54 -8.47 -12.74
CA GLN A 132 2.12 -8.64 -14.07
C GLN A 132 1.45 -7.75 -15.11
N GLU A 133 0.12 -7.65 -15.07
CA GLU A 133 -0.64 -6.74 -15.94
C GLU A 133 -0.24 -5.27 -15.67
N ASP A 134 -0.16 -4.87 -14.41
CA ASP A 134 0.27 -3.53 -14.01
C ASP A 134 1.71 -3.23 -14.46
N LEU A 135 2.62 -4.21 -14.32
CA LEU A 135 4.00 -4.08 -14.79
C LEU A 135 4.09 -4.02 -16.31
N GLN A 136 3.24 -4.73 -17.05
CA GLN A 136 3.14 -4.62 -18.51
C GLN A 136 2.63 -3.24 -18.93
N LYS A 137 1.59 -2.72 -18.27
CA LYS A 137 1.07 -1.36 -18.48
C LYS A 137 2.16 -0.32 -18.22
N MET A 138 2.86 -0.43 -17.09
CA MET A 138 3.97 0.46 -16.75
C MET A 138 5.14 0.37 -17.75
N LYS A 139 5.47 -0.84 -18.22
CA LYS A 139 6.50 -1.03 -19.24
C LYS A 139 6.10 -0.44 -20.59
N GLN A 140 4.84 -0.59 -20.99
CA GLN A 140 4.32 0.01 -22.22
C GLN A 140 4.31 1.54 -22.11
N PHE A 141 3.92 2.07 -20.95
CA PHE A 141 4.00 3.49 -20.62
C PHE A 141 5.44 4.03 -20.75
N ALA A 142 6.40 3.38 -20.08
CA ALA A 142 7.80 3.76 -20.14
C ALA A 142 8.38 3.67 -21.57
N LYS A 143 7.98 2.66 -22.35
CA LYS A 143 8.40 2.51 -23.75
C LYS A 143 7.86 3.64 -24.63
N ASN A 144 6.59 4.01 -24.46
CA ASN A 144 5.98 5.11 -25.20
C ASN A 144 6.62 6.45 -24.84
N PHE A 145 6.95 6.66 -23.56
CA PHE A 145 7.64 7.87 -23.09
C PHE A 145 9.05 8.01 -23.67
N VAL A 146 9.83 6.93 -23.72
CA VAL A 146 11.22 6.96 -24.21
C VAL A 146 11.31 7.05 -25.74
N MET A 147 10.43 6.37 -26.48
CA MET A 147 10.53 6.28 -27.94
C MET A 147 10.06 7.55 -28.68
N ASN A 148 9.27 8.42 -28.05
CA ASN A 148 8.81 9.67 -28.66
C ASN A 148 9.68 10.90 -28.32
N ALA A 149 10.73 10.75 -27.50
CA ALA A 149 11.62 11.85 -27.14
C ALA A 149 12.62 12.25 -28.27
N ASP A 150 12.69 11.48 -29.36
CA ASP A 150 13.68 11.64 -30.44
C ASP A 150 13.13 12.25 -31.74
N VAL A 151 12.08 13.09 -31.69
CA VAL A 151 11.67 13.91 -32.85
C VAL A 151 12.21 15.33 -32.72
N GLY A 152 13.46 15.50 -33.14
CA GLY A 152 14.12 16.79 -33.21
C GLY A 152 13.63 17.69 -34.36
N ASN A 153 13.44 18.96 -34.02
CA ASN A 153 13.89 20.13 -34.78
C ASN A 153 13.36 20.32 -36.22
N SER A 154 12.23 21.02 -36.36
CA SER A 154 11.97 21.83 -37.55
C SER A 154 11.25 23.14 -37.21
N SER A 155 11.83 24.24 -37.69
CA SER A 155 11.28 25.58 -37.59
C SER A 155 10.06 25.73 -38.49
N SER A 156 8.89 26.06 -37.93
CA SER A 156 7.97 27.04 -38.52
C SER A 156 6.78 27.31 -37.57
N SER A 157 6.34 28.57 -37.59
CA SER A 157 5.17 29.08 -36.88
C SER A 157 3.90 28.26 -37.18
N SER A 158 3.42 27.45 -36.25
CA SER A 158 2.06 26.90 -36.28
C SER A 158 1.43 26.89 -34.89
N THR A 159 0.13 27.16 -34.88
CA THR A 159 -0.75 27.29 -33.73
C THR A 159 -0.83 26.02 -32.89
N ILE A 160 -1.03 26.17 -31.57
CA ILE A 160 -1.15 25.09 -30.55
C ILE A 160 -2.20 24.01 -30.93
N ALA A 161 -3.13 24.32 -31.84
CA ALA A 161 -4.18 23.41 -32.29
C ALA A 161 -3.69 22.18 -33.09
N ASP A 162 -2.44 22.18 -33.59
CA ASP A 162 -1.91 21.10 -34.43
C ASP A 162 -0.89 20.17 -33.71
N LEU A 163 -0.77 20.26 -32.38
CA LEU A 163 -0.03 19.25 -31.62
C LEU A 163 -0.83 17.94 -31.64
N HIS A 164 -0.22 16.91 -32.24
CA HIS A 164 -0.81 15.65 -32.67
C HIS A 164 -1.66 14.94 -31.58
N GLU A 165 -2.84 14.45 -31.99
CA GLU A 165 -3.78 13.60 -31.21
C GLU A 165 -3.11 12.39 -30.54
N ASP A 166 -1.94 11.96 -31.03
CA ASP A 166 -1.16 10.82 -30.52
C ASP A 166 -0.37 11.12 -29.23
N GLU A 167 0.08 12.36 -28.99
CA GLU A 167 0.81 12.75 -27.76
C GLU A 167 -0.15 12.97 -26.59
N ASP A 168 -1.29 13.62 -26.85
CA ASP A 168 -2.37 13.84 -25.90
C ASP A 168 -2.92 12.52 -25.36
N GLY A 169 -3.10 11.52 -26.24
CA GLY A 169 -3.56 10.19 -25.84
C GLY A 169 -2.65 9.53 -24.80
N VAL A 170 -1.33 9.66 -24.95
CA VAL A 170 -0.35 9.12 -23.99
C VAL A 170 -0.42 9.89 -22.67
N TYR A 171 -0.48 11.22 -22.72
CA TYR A 171 -0.62 12.07 -21.53
C TYR A 171 -1.87 11.70 -20.72
N PHE A 172 -3.06 11.68 -21.33
CA PHE A 172 -4.30 11.35 -20.62
C PHE A 172 -4.35 9.89 -20.15
N SER A 173 -3.73 8.96 -20.90
CA SER A 173 -3.62 7.56 -20.47
C SER A 173 -2.80 7.40 -19.19
N SER A 174 -1.81 8.28 -18.97
CA SER A 174 -0.99 8.27 -17.75
C SER A 174 -1.85 8.53 -16.50
N TYR A 175 -2.77 9.49 -16.58
CA TYR A 175 -3.70 9.83 -15.51
C TYR A 175 -4.89 8.87 -15.41
N GLY A 176 -5.05 7.91 -16.32
CA GLY A 176 -6.11 6.90 -16.22
C GLY A 176 -5.87 5.87 -15.10
N HIS A 177 -4.64 5.73 -14.60
CA HIS A 177 -4.28 4.75 -13.60
C HIS A 177 -4.28 5.32 -12.17
N TYR A 178 -4.80 4.57 -11.19
CA TYR A 178 -4.92 5.01 -9.80
C TYR A 178 -3.56 5.37 -9.15
N GLY A 179 -2.46 4.76 -9.61
CA GLY A 179 -1.13 4.95 -9.03
C GLY A 179 -0.65 6.40 -9.00
N ILE A 180 -0.84 7.17 -10.10
CA ILE A 180 -0.44 8.59 -10.13
C ILE A 180 -1.33 9.40 -9.17
N HIS A 181 -2.63 9.10 -9.11
CA HIS A 181 -3.55 9.77 -8.19
C HIS A 181 -3.23 9.47 -6.72
N GLU A 182 -2.80 8.25 -6.41
CA GLU A 182 -2.36 7.89 -5.06
C GLU A 182 -1.13 8.70 -4.64
N GLU A 183 -0.14 8.85 -5.52
CA GLU A 183 1.05 9.68 -5.29
C GLU A 183 0.65 11.14 -5.06
N MET A 184 -0.17 11.70 -5.95
CA MET A 184 -0.69 13.06 -5.85
C MET A 184 -1.47 13.29 -4.54
N LEU A 185 -2.31 12.35 -4.11
CA LEU A 185 -3.10 12.44 -2.88
C LEU A 185 -2.26 12.26 -1.61
N LYS A 186 -1.17 11.49 -1.67
CA LYS A 186 -0.21 11.32 -0.57
C LYS A 186 0.69 12.54 -0.39
N ASP A 187 0.86 13.38 -1.43
CA ASP A 187 1.47 14.69 -1.27
C ASP A 187 0.57 15.59 -0.40
N LYS A 188 0.93 15.65 0.89
CA LYS A 188 0.25 16.47 1.88
C LYS A 188 0.40 17.96 1.60
N VAL A 189 1.58 18.42 1.17
CA VAL A 189 1.79 19.86 0.96
C VAL A 189 0.90 20.34 -0.17
N ARG A 190 0.88 19.61 -1.29
CA ARG A 190 -0.01 19.89 -2.42
C ARG A 190 -1.47 19.86 -1.99
N THR A 191 -1.94 18.72 -1.48
CA THR A 191 -3.37 18.48 -1.23
C THR A 191 -3.92 19.37 -0.11
N GLU A 192 -3.17 19.56 0.98
CA GLU A 192 -3.61 20.39 2.10
C GLU A 192 -3.56 21.88 1.78
N SER A 193 -2.66 22.34 0.90
CA SER A 193 -2.64 23.75 0.48
C SER A 193 -3.93 24.13 -0.24
N TYR A 194 -4.40 23.33 -1.19
CA TYR A 194 -5.70 23.53 -1.84
C TYR A 194 -6.85 23.47 -0.83
N ARG A 195 -6.89 22.42 0.01
CA ARG A 195 -7.93 22.26 1.04
C ARG A 195 -8.01 23.48 1.95
N ASN A 196 -6.86 23.90 2.49
CA ASN A 196 -6.78 24.98 3.46
C ASN A 196 -7.21 26.30 2.82
N PHE A 197 -6.78 26.60 1.58
CA PHE A 197 -7.23 27.79 0.87
C PHE A 197 -8.75 27.80 0.69
N ILE A 198 -9.33 26.70 0.21
CA ILE A 198 -10.78 26.59 -0.03
C ILE A 198 -11.58 26.75 1.28
N TYR A 199 -11.17 26.05 2.33
CA TYR A 199 -11.89 26.05 3.62
C TYR A 199 -11.70 27.34 4.43
N GLN A 200 -10.57 28.02 4.29
CA GLN A 200 -10.34 29.31 4.95
C GLN A 200 -11.01 30.48 4.21
N ASN A 201 -11.39 30.29 2.95
CA ASN A 201 -12.05 31.32 2.13
C ASN A 201 -13.45 30.89 1.66
N PRO A 202 -14.35 30.46 2.56
CA PRO A 202 -15.67 29.95 2.15
C PRO A 202 -16.51 31.01 1.44
N HIS A 203 -16.27 32.31 1.70
CA HIS A 203 -16.96 33.41 1.03
C HIS A 203 -16.70 33.48 -0.50
N ILE A 204 -15.62 32.85 -0.99
CA ILE A 204 -15.31 32.75 -2.42
C ILE A 204 -16.15 31.65 -3.08
N PHE A 205 -16.46 30.57 -2.35
CA PHE A 205 -17.09 29.37 -2.89
C PHE A 205 -18.57 29.26 -2.55
N LYS A 206 -19.00 29.80 -1.40
CA LYS A 206 -20.36 29.66 -0.90
C LYS A 206 -21.37 30.23 -1.89
N ASP A 207 -22.37 29.42 -2.21
CA ASP A 207 -23.45 29.72 -3.15
C ASP A 207 -22.96 30.00 -4.60
N LYS A 208 -21.72 29.64 -4.93
CA LYS A 208 -21.11 29.82 -6.26
C LYS A 208 -21.14 28.59 -7.15
N VAL A 209 -21.04 28.80 -8.46
CA VAL A 209 -20.78 27.76 -9.44
C VAL A 209 -19.27 27.65 -9.67
N VAL A 210 -18.71 26.46 -9.45
CA VAL A 210 -17.27 26.20 -9.54
C VAL A 210 -16.98 25.24 -10.69
N LEU A 211 -15.95 25.52 -11.47
CA LEU A 211 -15.39 24.61 -12.48
C LEU A 211 -14.06 24.05 -11.95
N ASP A 212 -13.92 22.73 -11.95
CA ASP A 212 -12.69 22.00 -11.61
C ASP A 212 -12.10 21.40 -12.89
N VAL A 213 -11.03 22.01 -13.40
CA VAL A 213 -10.40 21.63 -14.68
C VAL A 213 -9.30 20.61 -14.42
N GLY A 214 -9.43 19.41 -15.01
CA GLY A 214 -8.56 18.27 -14.72
C GLY A 214 -8.88 17.70 -13.34
N CYS A 215 -10.16 17.41 -13.09
CA CYS A 215 -10.62 17.11 -11.73
C CYS A 215 -10.04 15.80 -11.16
N GLY A 216 -9.50 14.90 -12.00
CA GLY A 216 -8.95 13.61 -11.61
C GLY A 216 -9.94 12.82 -10.77
N THR A 217 -9.54 12.46 -9.55
CA THR A 217 -10.38 11.76 -8.56
C THR A 217 -11.50 12.61 -7.93
N GLY A 218 -11.60 13.89 -8.27
CA GLY A 218 -12.63 14.81 -7.78
C GLY A 218 -12.34 15.41 -6.41
N ILE A 219 -11.10 15.32 -5.90
CA ILE A 219 -10.77 15.77 -4.54
C ILE A 219 -10.98 17.29 -4.34
N LEU A 220 -10.59 18.11 -5.32
CA LEU A 220 -10.76 19.56 -5.26
C LEU A 220 -12.24 19.92 -5.40
N SER A 221 -12.96 19.25 -6.30
CA SER A 221 -14.41 19.35 -6.41
C SER A 221 -15.13 19.09 -5.08
N MET A 222 -14.71 18.06 -4.34
CA MET A 222 -15.28 17.75 -3.01
C MET A 222 -14.95 18.82 -1.97
N PHE A 223 -13.75 19.42 -1.99
CA PHE A 223 -13.43 20.55 -1.12
C PHE A 223 -14.31 21.77 -1.43
N ALA A 224 -14.50 22.11 -2.70
CA ALA A 224 -15.37 23.22 -3.10
C ALA A 224 -16.83 22.98 -2.67
N ALA A 225 -17.35 21.77 -2.88
CA ALA A 225 -18.70 21.39 -2.42
C ALA A 225 -18.85 21.53 -0.89
N LYS A 226 -17.87 21.04 -0.12
CA LYS A 226 -17.85 21.15 1.35
C LYS A 226 -17.71 22.60 1.85
N ALA A 227 -17.10 23.48 1.07
CA ALA A 227 -17.04 24.92 1.35
C ALA A 227 -18.35 25.67 1.02
N GLY A 228 -19.38 24.97 0.53
CA GLY A 228 -20.71 25.51 0.30
C GLY A 228 -20.98 25.94 -1.14
N ALA A 229 -20.19 25.46 -2.12
CA ALA A 229 -20.49 25.69 -3.53
C ALA A 229 -21.91 25.23 -3.88
N LYS A 230 -22.65 26.08 -4.62
CA LYS A 230 -24.00 25.77 -5.10
C LYS A 230 -23.97 24.62 -6.08
N LYS A 231 -22.95 24.60 -6.95
CA LYS A 231 -22.73 23.58 -7.96
C LYS A 231 -21.24 23.49 -8.25
N VAL A 232 -20.75 22.28 -8.44
CA VAL A 232 -19.38 22.05 -8.94
C VAL A 232 -19.47 21.24 -10.22
N ILE A 233 -18.73 21.64 -11.24
CA ILE A 233 -18.58 20.92 -12.50
C ILE A 233 -17.12 20.49 -12.58
N GLY A 234 -16.86 19.19 -12.47
CA GLY A 234 -15.53 18.62 -12.69
C GLY A 234 -15.39 18.11 -14.11
N VAL A 235 -14.30 18.46 -14.78
CA VAL A 235 -14.00 18.00 -16.15
C VAL A 235 -12.69 17.26 -16.15
N ASP A 236 -12.68 16.05 -16.70
CA ASP A 236 -11.47 15.28 -16.91
C ASP A 236 -11.60 14.40 -18.17
N GLN A 237 -10.55 14.32 -18.96
CA GLN A 237 -10.53 13.51 -20.18
C GLN A 237 -10.24 12.03 -19.87
N SER A 238 -9.47 11.75 -18.81
CA SER A 238 -8.99 10.41 -18.51
C SER A 238 -10.08 9.50 -17.94
N GLU A 239 -9.86 8.19 -18.00
CA GLU A 239 -10.82 7.19 -17.52
C GLU A 239 -11.04 7.24 -16.00
N ILE A 240 -10.16 7.92 -15.24
CA ILE A 240 -10.29 8.07 -13.77
C ILE A 240 -11.62 8.72 -13.35
N ILE A 241 -12.23 9.47 -14.26
CA ILE A 241 -13.47 10.19 -13.99
C ILE A 241 -14.61 9.25 -13.59
N TYR A 242 -14.61 8.01 -14.07
CA TYR A 242 -15.62 7.02 -13.67
C TYR A 242 -15.45 6.61 -12.22
N GLN A 243 -14.21 6.41 -11.75
CA GLN A 243 -13.92 6.20 -10.33
C GLN A 243 -14.27 7.45 -9.51
N ALA A 244 -14.01 8.65 -10.03
CA ALA A 244 -14.38 9.90 -9.39
C ALA A 244 -15.91 10.01 -9.19
N MET A 245 -16.71 9.56 -10.16
CA MET A 245 -18.18 9.49 -10.01
C MET A 245 -18.58 8.60 -8.83
N ASP A 246 -17.97 7.44 -8.67
CA ASP A 246 -18.26 6.51 -7.57
C ASP A 246 -17.78 7.06 -6.21
N ILE A 247 -16.63 7.73 -6.19
CA ILE A 247 -16.11 8.43 -4.99
C ILE A 247 -17.10 9.51 -4.55
N ILE A 248 -17.59 10.34 -5.48
CA ILE A 248 -18.54 11.42 -5.19
C ILE A 248 -19.85 10.87 -4.63
N ARG A 249 -20.41 9.82 -5.26
CA ARG A 249 -21.62 9.14 -4.77
C ARG A 249 -21.43 8.55 -3.38
N SER A 250 -20.29 7.92 -3.14
CA SER A 250 -19.96 7.34 -1.82
C SER A 250 -19.80 8.41 -0.73
N ASN A 251 -19.60 9.67 -1.10
CA ASN A 251 -19.53 10.82 -0.21
C ASN A 251 -20.84 11.63 -0.17
N GLU A 252 -21.91 11.17 -0.83
CA GLU A 252 -23.23 11.83 -0.88
C GLU A 252 -23.19 13.26 -1.48
N LEU A 253 -22.26 13.50 -2.42
CA LEU A 253 -22.03 14.82 -3.03
C LEU A 253 -22.54 14.93 -4.48
N GLU A 254 -23.14 13.88 -5.03
CA GLU A 254 -23.59 13.79 -6.42
C GLU A 254 -24.69 14.81 -6.79
N ASN A 255 -25.43 15.31 -5.81
CA ASN A 255 -26.42 16.35 -6.01
C ASN A 255 -25.77 17.72 -6.29
N ILE A 256 -24.57 17.95 -5.76
CA ILE A 256 -23.83 19.22 -5.88
C ILE A 256 -22.81 19.14 -7.02
N ILE A 257 -22.09 18.01 -7.12
CA ILE A 257 -20.99 17.84 -8.06
C ILE A 257 -21.47 17.07 -9.29
N THR A 258 -21.18 17.61 -10.48
CA THR A 258 -21.41 16.92 -11.76
C THR A 258 -20.08 16.76 -12.48
N LEU A 259 -19.77 15.53 -12.86
CA LEU A 259 -18.56 15.22 -13.62
C LEU A 259 -18.87 15.06 -15.10
N VAL A 260 -18.00 15.64 -15.95
CA VAL A 260 -18.10 15.59 -17.40
C VAL A 260 -16.82 15.02 -17.97
N LYS A 261 -16.93 13.88 -18.67
CA LYS A 261 -15.79 13.27 -19.35
C LYS A 261 -15.52 14.02 -20.65
N GLY A 262 -14.29 14.50 -20.82
CA GLY A 262 -13.88 15.19 -22.04
C GLY A 262 -12.72 16.15 -21.82
N ARG A 263 -12.15 16.65 -22.92
CA ARG A 263 -11.21 17.78 -22.90
C ARG A 263 -11.96 19.08 -22.62
N ILE A 264 -11.39 19.95 -21.79
CA ILE A 264 -12.09 21.18 -21.37
C ILE A 264 -12.40 22.10 -22.56
N GLU A 265 -11.58 22.04 -23.61
CA GLU A 265 -11.69 22.78 -24.85
C GLU A 265 -12.84 22.28 -25.75
N GLU A 266 -13.32 21.05 -25.54
CA GLU A 266 -14.31 20.39 -26.41
C GLU A 266 -15.66 20.16 -25.72
N VAL A 267 -15.66 20.04 -24.39
CA VAL A 267 -16.88 19.79 -23.65
C VAL A 267 -17.80 21.00 -23.66
N HIS A 268 -19.07 20.74 -23.94
CA HIS A 268 -20.11 21.75 -23.80
C HIS A 268 -20.58 21.76 -22.35
N LEU A 269 -20.18 22.77 -21.60
CA LEU A 269 -20.65 22.97 -20.24
C LEU A 269 -22.13 23.37 -20.25
N PRO A 270 -22.92 22.92 -19.25
CA PRO A 270 -24.34 23.26 -19.15
C PRO A 270 -24.60 24.74 -18.83
N LEU A 271 -23.55 25.53 -18.62
CA LEU A 271 -23.58 26.94 -18.24
C LEU A 271 -22.55 27.71 -19.07
N GLU A 272 -22.90 28.93 -19.47
CA GLU A 272 -22.02 29.82 -20.26
C GLU A 272 -20.86 30.37 -19.41
N LYS A 273 -21.06 30.54 -18.10
CA LYS A 273 -20.08 31.10 -17.17
C LYS A 273 -20.12 30.40 -15.82
N VAL A 274 -18.98 30.42 -15.15
CA VAL A 274 -18.79 29.99 -13.76
C VAL A 274 -18.25 31.15 -12.94
N ASP A 275 -18.44 31.10 -11.62
CA ASP A 275 -17.93 32.14 -10.71
C ASP A 275 -16.45 31.92 -10.37
N VAL A 276 -16.04 30.65 -10.26
CA VAL A 276 -14.69 30.25 -9.81
C VAL A 276 -14.19 29.10 -10.66
N ILE A 277 -12.91 29.16 -11.04
CA ILE A 277 -12.18 28.04 -11.64
C ILE A 277 -11.13 27.59 -10.62
N ILE A 278 -11.10 26.29 -10.35
CA ILE A 278 -10.02 25.63 -9.61
C ILE A 278 -9.38 24.59 -10.55
N SER A 279 -8.07 24.39 -10.42
CA SER A 279 -7.34 23.41 -11.20
C SER A 279 -5.99 23.19 -10.55
N GLU A 280 -5.53 21.95 -10.56
CA GLU A 280 -4.15 21.58 -10.27
C GLU A 280 -3.52 21.16 -11.59
N TRP A 281 -2.69 22.05 -12.16
CA TRP A 281 -2.18 21.96 -13.53
C TRP A 281 -0.65 21.99 -13.60
N MET A 282 0.04 21.95 -12.45
CA MET A 282 1.49 22.21 -12.36
C MET A 282 2.33 20.95 -12.41
#